data_AF-A0A3M7NSB6-F1
#
_entry.id   AF-A0A3M7NSB6-F1
#
_cell.length_a   1.000
_cell.length_b   1.000
_cell.length_c   1.000
_cell.angle_alpha   90.00
_cell.angle_beta   90.00
_cell.angle_gamma   90.00
#
_symmetry.space_group_name_H-M   'P 1'
#
loop_
_entity.id
_entity.type
_entity.pdbx_description
1 polymer ?
#
loop_
_entity_poly.entity_id
_entity_poly.type
_entity_poly.pdbx_seq_one_letter_code
_entity_poly.pdbx_strand_id
1 'polypeptide(L)'
;MEITEYSSRKAVAEVDCVAVCPTYPEYLIYGTYSLVKRREDQEIAAQIRSGTIQALPVSSSFKPNFAGGSRPPKLCQHSFAAAVLDIRFHPNDGSLLGVALSDGTIHFFRFVKRADVLNRCWVTELFPLGHAVVEREDPVTGLIPVVTQFQWLPALHEVGRRDVSNTFTLTIAASLDSGKVKMLRAKIPAIKSSLDQRLLLPPALLQAPTSTIHTHTLEAWCAALVAVPNFPNMHVLLSGADDSTLIASIFTLMDPASSLSSSKMAKVDLYCSDTPPPTVCFTDRRCHEAGVTAILPLPSPPPPSKGSSSPVPAPVPIPILTGSYDENIRLFCLSPTSHKLSRQPLASLALCGGVWRLQLMDHYAVVVAAPQPDAKALLRYQQHYIILVSCMHAGARILRVVITTYHDNDGEGEWKWESDIQMEAVFGRGHDTIVYACDFVVVRRPKTKRVLGMAYGGGLDGHSMSVQEDEDGEGKEKGKKEGAEEEKEGAEEGKEGGKERKEDVGRYTVVSTGFYDRSICNWTWKDEMRQRAVDCGSRRR
;
A
#
# COMPACT_ATOMS: atom_id res chain seq x y z
N MET A 1 17.90 8.32 -17.08
CA MET A 1 17.70 7.89 -15.68
C MET A 1 17.89 9.10 -14.76
N GLU A 2 17.02 10.12 -14.85
CA GLU A 2 17.25 11.37 -14.12
C GLU A 2 16.56 11.32 -12.75
N ILE A 3 17.35 11.09 -11.72
CA ILE A 3 16.96 11.33 -10.33
C ILE A 3 17.10 12.84 -10.09
N THR A 4 15.99 13.53 -9.85
CA THR A 4 16.00 15.00 -9.87
C THR A 4 16.36 15.62 -8.52
N GLU A 5 16.02 14.94 -7.41
CA GLU A 5 16.22 15.44 -6.05
C GLU A 5 16.58 14.30 -5.12
N TYR A 6 17.50 14.56 -4.18
CA TYR A 6 17.95 13.65 -3.14
C TYR A 6 18.04 14.36 -1.79
N SER A 7 17.49 13.74 -0.74
CA SER A 7 17.78 14.12 0.64
C SER A 7 17.87 12.89 1.53
N SER A 8 18.65 12.98 2.60
CA SER A 8 18.80 11.89 3.58
C SER A 8 18.75 12.45 5.00
N ARG A 9 18.26 11.62 5.92
CA ARG A 9 18.16 11.90 7.35
C ARG A 9 18.45 10.63 8.14
N LYS A 10 18.84 10.79 9.40
CA LYS A 10 19.12 9.66 10.29
C LYS A 10 17.91 9.36 11.17
N ALA A 11 17.55 8.09 11.24
CA ALA A 11 16.59 7.55 12.17
C ALA A 11 17.20 7.39 13.57
N VAL A 12 16.35 7.14 14.55
CA VAL A 12 16.76 6.94 15.95
C VAL A 12 17.53 5.63 16.16
N ALA A 13 17.29 4.62 15.32
CA ALA A 13 17.89 3.30 15.36
C ALA A 13 17.91 2.65 13.96
N GLU A 14 18.38 1.41 13.84
CA GLU A 14 18.43 0.68 12.57
C GLU A 14 17.01 0.46 12.02
N VAL A 15 16.78 0.83 10.76
CA VAL A 15 15.46 0.89 10.14
C VAL A 15 15.21 -0.36 9.30
N ASP A 16 14.18 -1.12 9.65
CA ASP A 16 13.86 -2.40 9.03
C ASP A 16 12.66 -2.32 8.08
N CYS A 17 11.68 -1.47 8.40
CA CYS A 17 10.48 -1.29 7.59
C CYS A 17 10.03 0.17 7.50
N VAL A 18 9.35 0.52 6.41
CA VAL A 18 8.77 1.86 6.17
C VAL A 18 7.44 1.73 5.43
N ALA A 19 6.49 2.59 5.77
CA ALA A 19 5.21 2.72 5.07
C ALA A 19 4.74 4.19 5.04
N VAL A 20 4.46 4.74 3.87
CA VAL A 20 3.80 6.02 3.66
C VAL A 20 2.33 5.87 3.97
N CYS A 21 1.75 6.81 4.72
CA CYS A 21 0.33 6.76 5.07
C CYS A 21 -0.54 7.09 3.85
N PRO A 22 -1.44 6.19 3.41
CA PRO A 22 -2.31 6.47 2.27
C PRO A 22 -3.28 7.65 2.54
N THR A 23 -3.75 7.81 3.78
CA THR A 23 -4.66 8.90 4.17
C THR A 23 -3.93 10.25 4.30
N TYR A 24 -2.68 10.23 4.76
CA TYR A 24 -1.85 11.42 4.96
C TYR A 24 -0.51 11.23 4.25
N PRO A 25 -0.48 11.30 2.90
CA PRO A 25 0.67 10.92 2.07
C PRO A 25 1.91 11.80 2.25
N GLU A 26 1.78 12.91 2.98
CA GLU A 26 2.89 13.74 3.43
C GLU A 26 3.62 13.19 4.66
N TYR A 27 3.12 12.12 5.30
CA TYR A 27 3.76 11.42 6.41
C TYR A 27 4.01 9.95 6.08
N LEU A 28 5.09 9.42 6.65
CA LEU A 28 5.41 8.00 6.69
C LEU A 28 5.58 7.55 8.14
N ILE A 29 5.51 6.24 8.33
CA ILE A 29 5.90 5.56 9.56
C ILE A 29 7.06 4.64 9.21
N TYR A 30 8.08 4.59 10.06
CA TYR A 30 9.14 3.62 9.95
C TYR A 30 9.28 2.82 11.24
N GLY A 31 9.65 1.55 11.11
CA GLY A 31 9.88 0.61 12.20
C GLY A 31 11.37 0.33 12.37
N THR A 32 11.81 0.17 13.62
CA THR A 32 13.22 -0.11 13.94
C THR A 32 13.44 -1.50 14.52
N TYR A 33 14.66 -2.00 14.30
CA TYR A 33 15.14 -3.29 14.79
C TYR A 33 16.45 -3.06 15.52
N SER A 34 16.51 -3.29 16.82
CA SER A 34 17.75 -3.14 17.59
C SER A 34 18.01 -4.38 18.43
N LEU A 35 19.26 -4.84 18.37
CA LEU A 35 19.76 -5.96 19.16
C LEU A 35 20.27 -5.44 20.50
N VAL A 36 19.69 -5.91 21.59
CA VAL A 36 20.12 -5.53 22.93
C VAL A 36 21.33 -6.41 23.29
N LYS A 37 22.53 -5.82 23.24
CA LYS A 37 23.77 -6.51 23.64
C LYS A 37 23.68 -6.89 25.13
N ARG A 38 23.90 -8.18 25.44
CA ARG A 38 23.98 -8.66 26.82
C ARG A 38 25.32 -8.30 27.45
N ARG A 39 25.34 -8.28 28.79
CA ARG A 39 26.60 -8.32 29.56
C ARG A 39 27.20 -9.72 29.44
N GLU A 40 28.54 -9.81 29.48
CA GLU A 40 29.34 -10.99 29.09
C GLU A 40 29.05 -12.29 29.86
N ASP A 41 28.29 -12.24 30.96
CA ASP A 41 28.13 -13.36 31.92
C ASP A 41 26.81 -14.16 31.77
N GLN A 42 26.05 -13.99 30.69
CA GLN A 42 24.78 -14.72 30.49
C GLN A 42 24.89 -15.77 29.38
N GLU A 43 24.99 -17.03 29.78
CA GLU A 43 24.94 -18.20 28.90
C GLU A 43 23.70 -18.18 27.97
N ILE A 44 23.94 -18.63 26.74
CA ILE A 44 23.05 -18.90 25.60
C ILE A 44 21.55 -18.83 25.95
N ALA A 45 20.97 -17.63 25.95
CA ALA A 45 19.51 -17.48 25.86
C ALA A 45 19.16 -16.55 24.69
N ALA A 46 17.91 -16.60 24.26
CA ALA A 46 17.39 -15.95 23.05
C ALA A 46 17.85 -14.49 22.89
N GLN A 47 18.11 -14.11 21.63
CA GLN A 47 18.50 -12.76 21.24
C GLN A 47 17.42 -11.75 21.66
N ILE A 48 17.77 -10.82 22.54
CA ILE A 48 16.82 -9.79 22.99
C ILE A 48 16.76 -8.68 21.94
N ARG A 49 15.55 -8.35 21.52
CA ARG A 49 15.28 -7.37 20.47
C ARG A 49 14.41 -6.25 21.03
N SER A 50 14.62 -5.04 20.55
CA SER A 50 13.78 -3.89 20.83
C SER A 50 13.51 -3.10 19.56
N GLY A 51 12.39 -2.40 19.51
CA GLY A 51 11.96 -1.70 18.31
C GLY A 51 11.11 -0.50 18.62
N THR A 52 10.99 0.39 17.66
CA THR A 52 10.15 1.58 17.73
C THR A 52 9.44 1.78 16.42
N ILE A 53 8.22 2.34 16.45
CA ILE A 53 7.60 2.94 15.28
C ILE A 53 7.57 4.46 15.47
N GLN A 54 7.90 5.21 14.44
CA GLN A 54 7.91 6.67 14.49
C GLN A 54 7.35 7.28 13.21
N ALA A 55 6.52 8.32 13.37
CA ALA A 55 6.03 9.11 12.25
C ALA A 55 7.07 10.14 11.80
N LEU A 56 7.14 10.40 10.50
CA LEU A 56 8.07 11.36 9.92
C LEU A 56 7.45 11.97 8.66
N PRO A 57 7.63 13.27 8.37
CA PRO A 57 7.22 13.82 7.08
C PRO A 57 7.94 13.10 5.95
N VAL A 58 7.29 12.88 4.81
CA VAL A 58 7.96 12.32 3.62
C VAL A 58 9.05 13.31 3.19
N SER A 59 8.71 14.53 2.78
CA SER A 59 9.71 15.52 2.39
C SER A 59 10.49 16.08 3.59
N SER A 60 11.81 16.16 3.49
CA SER A 60 12.69 16.86 4.45
C SER A 60 12.42 18.37 4.50
N SER A 61 11.92 18.94 3.41
CA SER A 61 11.54 20.35 3.31
C SER A 61 10.07 20.61 3.64
N PHE A 62 9.34 19.61 4.15
CA PHE A 62 7.93 19.73 4.46
C PHE A 62 7.69 20.84 5.50
N LYS A 63 7.05 21.93 5.04
CA LYS A 63 6.58 23.02 5.87
C LYS A 63 5.06 23.05 5.78
N PRO A 64 4.33 22.63 6.84
CA PRO A 64 2.89 22.72 6.81
C PRO A 64 2.46 24.20 6.75
N ASN A 65 1.35 24.50 6.07
CA ASN A 65 0.82 25.85 6.10
C ASN A 65 -0.09 26.01 7.34
N PHE A 66 0.13 27.07 8.12
CA PHE A 66 -0.67 27.44 9.28
C PHE A 66 -0.84 28.96 9.31
N ALA A 67 -2.05 29.44 9.61
CA ALA A 67 -2.30 30.88 9.72
C ALA A 67 -1.41 31.50 10.82
N GLY A 68 -0.69 32.56 10.49
CA GLY A 68 0.24 33.23 11.42
C GLY A 68 1.60 32.54 11.62
N GLY A 69 1.99 31.68 10.68
CA GLY A 69 3.29 30.98 10.66
C GLY A 69 3.21 29.55 11.19
N SER A 70 4.00 28.66 10.61
CA SER A 70 4.05 27.23 10.96
C SER A 70 5.25 26.91 11.84
N ARG A 71 4.99 26.13 12.90
CA ARG A 71 6.04 25.37 13.61
C ARG A 71 6.19 23.96 13.03
N PRO A 72 7.33 23.29 13.24
CA PRO A 72 7.52 21.89 12.89
C PRO A 72 6.41 21.01 13.50
N PRO A 73 5.97 19.95 12.81
CA PRO A 73 4.97 19.05 13.34
C PRO A 73 5.48 18.30 14.58
N LYS A 74 4.60 18.06 15.55
CA LYS A 74 4.86 17.13 16.66
C LYS A 74 4.59 15.72 16.17
N LEU A 75 5.63 14.90 16.13
CA LEU A 75 5.60 13.56 15.57
C LEU A 75 5.41 12.52 16.67
N CYS A 76 4.59 11.49 16.43
CA CYS A 76 4.38 10.41 17.39
C CYS A 76 5.47 9.35 17.26
N GLN A 77 5.73 8.69 18.39
CA GLN A 77 6.59 7.51 18.51
C GLN A 77 5.94 6.52 19.46
N HIS A 78 6.14 5.23 19.22
CA HIS A 78 5.77 4.15 20.11
C HIS A 78 6.91 3.14 20.20
N SER A 79 7.22 2.64 21.39
CA SER A 79 8.35 1.73 21.63
C SER A 79 7.86 0.36 22.05
N PHE A 80 8.58 -0.68 21.64
CA PHE A 80 8.27 -2.08 21.89
C PHE A 80 9.48 -2.79 22.53
N ALA A 81 9.19 -3.79 23.37
CA ALA A 81 10.18 -4.73 23.88
C ALA A 81 10.45 -5.90 22.89
N ALA A 82 10.24 -5.64 21.60
CA ALA A 82 10.45 -6.54 20.47
C ALA A 82 10.84 -5.71 19.25
N ALA A 83 11.57 -6.28 18.29
CA ALA A 83 11.87 -5.58 17.05
C ALA A 83 10.63 -5.48 16.14
N VAL A 84 10.59 -4.46 15.30
CA VAL A 84 9.52 -4.25 14.32
C VAL A 84 9.98 -4.76 12.95
N LEU A 85 9.31 -5.79 12.43
CA LEU A 85 9.72 -6.53 11.22
C LEU A 85 8.92 -6.13 9.99
N ASP A 86 7.63 -5.82 10.17
CA ASP A 86 6.77 -5.38 9.08
C ASP A 86 5.73 -4.37 9.56
N ILE A 87 5.42 -3.40 8.70
CA ILE A 87 4.34 -2.43 8.91
C ILE A 87 3.56 -2.27 7.63
N ARG A 88 2.23 -2.29 7.73
CA ARG A 88 1.35 -2.08 6.56
C ARG A 88 0.08 -1.35 6.95
N PHE A 89 -0.28 -0.35 6.16
CA PHE A 89 -1.60 0.25 6.22
C PHE A 89 -2.64 -0.67 5.57
N HIS A 90 -3.84 -0.68 6.12
CA HIS A 90 -4.95 -1.46 5.57
C HIS A 90 -5.36 -0.89 4.20
N PRO A 91 -5.57 -1.73 3.16
CA PRO A 91 -5.84 -1.26 1.80
C PRO A 91 -7.14 -0.46 1.66
N ASN A 92 -8.17 -0.81 2.44
CA ASN A 92 -9.48 -0.12 2.44
C ASN A 92 -9.61 0.93 3.55
N ASP A 93 -8.60 1.06 4.42
CA ASP A 93 -8.59 2.07 5.48
C ASP A 93 -7.16 2.56 5.70
N GLY A 94 -6.78 3.59 4.96
CA GLY A 94 -5.41 4.12 4.92
C GLY A 94 -4.91 4.74 6.24
N SER A 95 -5.73 4.75 7.29
CA SER A 95 -5.32 5.18 8.63
C SER A 95 -5.13 4.03 9.61
N LEU A 96 -5.59 2.81 9.27
CA LEU A 96 -5.40 1.62 10.08
C LEU A 96 -4.04 1.00 9.76
N LEU A 97 -3.17 0.91 10.76
CA LEU A 97 -1.82 0.38 10.66
C LEU A 97 -1.72 -0.95 11.42
N GLY A 98 -1.15 -1.96 10.78
CA GLY A 98 -0.71 -3.20 11.41
C GLY A 98 0.82 -3.19 11.56
N VAL A 99 1.29 -3.75 12.66
CA VAL A 99 2.72 -3.78 13.03
C VAL A 99 3.07 -5.19 13.49
N ALA A 100 3.94 -5.89 12.75
CA ALA A 100 4.43 -7.22 13.09
C ALA A 100 5.72 -7.13 13.89
N LEU A 101 5.78 -7.90 14.98
CA LEU A 101 6.86 -7.87 15.95
C LEU A 101 7.61 -9.21 16.04
N SER A 102 8.82 -9.13 16.59
CA SER A 102 9.69 -10.30 16.80
C SER A 102 9.31 -11.20 17.98
N ASP A 103 8.17 -10.96 18.63
CA ASP A 103 7.67 -11.72 19.78
C ASP A 103 6.41 -12.55 19.44
N GLY A 104 6.15 -12.76 18.14
CA GLY A 104 5.01 -13.53 17.66
C GLY A 104 3.69 -12.76 17.66
N THR A 105 3.71 -11.45 17.89
CA THR A 105 2.50 -10.61 17.95
C THR A 105 2.36 -9.64 16.78
N ILE A 106 1.11 -9.23 16.54
CA ILE A 106 0.77 -8.13 15.64
C ILE A 106 -0.03 -7.09 16.42
N HIS A 107 0.43 -5.85 16.38
CA HIS A 107 -0.21 -4.70 17.01
C HIS A 107 -0.98 -3.88 15.97
N PHE A 108 -2.11 -3.32 16.40
CA PHE A 108 -2.98 -2.51 15.56
C PHE A 108 -3.03 -1.07 16.08
N PHE A 109 -2.87 -0.11 15.18
CA PHE A 109 -2.92 1.32 15.49
C PHE A 109 -3.82 2.07 14.51
N ARG A 110 -4.43 3.16 14.99
CA ARG A 110 -4.98 4.21 14.13
C ARG A 110 -3.99 5.35 14.06
N PHE A 111 -3.52 5.69 12.86
CA PHE A 111 -2.72 6.88 12.63
C PHE A 111 -3.63 8.10 12.41
N VAL A 112 -3.46 9.11 13.24
CA VAL A 112 -4.29 10.33 13.22
C VAL A 112 -3.39 11.55 13.06
N LYS A 113 -3.86 12.51 12.26
CA LYS A 113 -3.27 13.83 12.11
C LYS A 113 -4.28 14.86 12.60
N ARG A 114 -3.88 15.70 13.55
CA ARG A 114 -4.72 16.80 14.09
C ARG A 114 -3.98 18.12 14.11
N ALA A 115 -4.73 19.21 14.02
CA ALA A 115 -4.20 20.56 14.16
C ALA A 115 -4.15 20.95 15.65
N ASP A 116 -2.98 21.35 16.14
CA ASP A 116 -2.82 22.01 17.43
C ASP A 116 -2.78 23.52 17.18
N VAL A 117 -3.97 24.13 17.18
CA VAL A 117 -4.17 25.54 16.83
C VAL A 117 -3.40 26.46 17.79
N LEU A 118 -3.34 26.09 19.08
CA LEU A 118 -2.63 26.86 20.10
C LEU A 118 -1.12 26.89 19.84
N ASN A 119 -0.54 25.74 19.47
CA ASN A 119 0.89 25.67 19.16
C ASN A 119 1.23 25.92 17.69
N ARG A 120 0.22 26.22 16.85
CA ARG A 120 0.35 26.45 15.39
C ARG A 120 1.16 25.36 14.69
N CYS A 121 0.89 24.10 15.04
CA CYS A 121 1.55 22.95 14.46
C CYS A 121 0.58 21.80 14.19
N TRP A 122 1.00 20.87 13.34
CA TRP A 122 0.31 19.59 13.20
C TRP A 122 0.86 18.62 14.22
N VAL A 123 -0.02 17.78 14.75
CA VAL A 123 0.31 16.70 15.68
C VAL A 123 -0.14 15.41 15.04
N THR A 124 0.77 14.44 14.97
CA THR A 124 0.45 13.07 14.59
C THR A 124 0.36 12.21 15.84
N GLU A 125 -0.58 11.27 15.88
CA GLU A 125 -0.80 10.35 17.00
C GLU A 125 -1.01 8.93 16.48
N LEU A 126 -0.58 7.95 17.28
CA LEU A 126 -0.83 6.53 17.06
C LEU A 126 -1.72 6.02 18.18
N PHE A 127 -3.01 5.84 17.88
CA PHE A 127 -3.94 5.30 18.85
C PHE A 127 -3.89 3.78 18.84
N PRO A 128 -3.49 3.13 19.95
CA PRO A 128 -3.43 1.68 20.01
C PRO A 128 -4.85 1.09 20.04
N LEU A 129 -5.10 0.12 19.17
CA LEU A 129 -6.40 -0.56 19.03
C LEU A 129 -6.39 -1.97 19.63
N GLY A 130 -5.24 -2.41 20.15
CA GLY A 130 -5.02 -3.74 20.70
C GLY A 130 -3.96 -4.52 19.92
N HIS A 131 -3.67 -5.73 20.37
CA HIS A 131 -2.69 -6.62 19.76
C HIS A 131 -3.17 -8.07 19.78
N ALA A 132 -2.69 -8.88 18.84
CA ALA A 132 -3.05 -10.28 18.71
C ALA A 132 -1.81 -11.16 18.62
N VAL A 133 -1.88 -12.36 19.22
CA VAL A 133 -0.81 -13.35 19.19
C VAL A 133 -1.01 -14.26 17.97
N VAL A 134 -0.02 -14.35 17.09
CA VAL A 134 -0.04 -15.19 15.89
C VAL A 134 0.43 -16.61 16.21
N GLU A 135 1.49 -16.72 17.00
CA GLU A 135 2.05 -17.97 17.48
C GLU A 135 2.66 -17.73 18.85
N ARG A 136 2.53 -18.71 19.74
CA ARG A 136 3.12 -18.64 21.09
C ARG A 136 4.49 -19.29 21.08
N GLU A 137 5.21 -19.09 22.17
CA GLU A 137 6.43 -19.84 22.46
C GLU A 137 6.18 -21.34 22.25
N ASP A 138 7.08 -21.95 21.48
CA ASP A 138 7.05 -23.39 21.25
C ASP A 138 7.39 -24.11 22.57
N PRO A 139 6.49 -24.95 23.10
CA PRO A 139 6.68 -25.57 24.42
C PRO A 139 7.82 -26.59 24.45
N VAL A 140 8.29 -27.04 23.30
CA VAL A 140 9.39 -28.01 23.18
C VAL A 140 10.73 -27.30 23.08
N THR A 141 10.82 -26.26 22.25
CA THR A 141 12.09 -25.56 21.98
C THR A 141 12.30 -24.33 22.86
N GLY A 142 11.25 -23.78 23.47
CA GLY A 142 11.30 -22.51 24.20
C GLY A 142 11.53 -21.28 23.31
N LEU A 143 11.44 -21.45 21.99
CA LEU A 143 11.63 -20.37 21.04
C LEU A 143 10.31 -19.66 20.77
N ILE A 144 10.34 -18.33 20.77
CA ILE A 144 9.22 -17.48 20.37
C ILE A 144 9.33 -17.22 18.86
N PRO A 145 8.37 -17.67 18.05
CA PRO A 145 8.43 -17.45 16.60
C PRO A 145 8.30 -15.98 16.24
N VAL A 146 9.12 -15.52 15.29
CA VAL A 146 9.11 -14.16 14.75
C VAL A 146 8.09 -14.05 13.63
N VAL A 147 7.26 -13.00 13.66
CA VAL A 147 6.43 -12.64 12.51
C VAL A 147 7.31 -11.90 11.50
N THR A 148 7.65 -12.55 10.40
CA THR A 148 8.55 -12.02 9.38
C THR A 148 7.86 -11.02 8.46
N GLN A 149 6.62 -11.30 8.08
CA GLN A 149 5.79 -10.45 7.22
C GLN A 149 4.31 -10.76 7.45
N PHE A 150 3.43 -9.80 7.16
CA PHE A 150 1.99 -10.06 7.11
C PHE A 150 1.30 -9.36 5.93
N GLN A 151 0.13 -9.87 5.56
CA GLN A 151 -0.71 -9.33 4.50
C GLN A 151 -2.15 -9.20 4.99
N TRP A 152 -2.71 -8.01 4.79
CA TRP A 152 -4.14 -7.76 4.99
C TRP A 152 -4.98 -8.50 3.96
N LEU A 153 -6.04 -9.15 4.40
CA LEU A 153 -7.16 -9.45 3.51
C LEU A 153 -8.02 -8.18 3.43
N PRO A 154 -8.43 -7.71 2.23
CA PRO A 154 -9.07 -6.41 2.09
C PRO A 154 -10.41 -6.24 2.83
N ALA A 155 -11.09 -7.36 3.12
CA ALA A 155 -12.40 -7.34 3.77
C ALA A 155 -12.33 -6.72 5.18
N LEU A 156 -13.10 -5.65 5.39
CA LEU A 156 -13.21 -4.94 6.65
C LEU A 156 -14.69 -4.75 6.98
N HIS A 157 -15.15 -5.37 8.06
CA HIS A 157 -16.56 -5.33 8.45
C HIS A 157 -16.72 -4.58 9.78
N GLU A 158 -17.51 -3.51 9.76
CA GLU A 158 -17.86 -2.74 10.96
C GLU A 158 -19.18 -3.26 11.55
N VAL A 159 -19.16 -3.63 12.83
CA VAL A 159 -20.34 -4.13 13.56
C VAL A 159 -20.46 -3.43 14.89
N GLY A 160 -21.68 -3.08 15.29
CA GLY A 160 -22.00 -2.47 16.59
C GLY A 160 -22.49 -1.03 16.47
N ARG A 161 -22.71 -0.36 17.62
CA ARG A 161 -23.17 1.04 17.63
C ARG A 161 -21.98 1.97 17.43
N ARG A 162 -22.06 2.81 16.39
CA ARG A 162 -21.03 3.78 16.03
C ARG A 162 -20.59 4.61 17.25
N ASP A 163 -19.29 4.76 17.42
CA ASP A 163 -18.61 5.54 18.46
C ASP A 163 -18.92 5.12 19.92
N VAL A 164 -19.55 3.95 20.11
CA VAL A 164 -19.88 3.40 21.44
C VAL A 164 -19.30 1.99 21.58
N SER A 165 -19.70 1.09 20.69
CA SER A 165 -19.35 -0.33 20.74
C SER A 165 -18.99 -0.91 19.37
N ASN A 166 -18.83 -0.06 18.35
CA ASN A 166 -18.47 -0.50 17.02
C ASN A 166 -17.07 -1.12 16.98
N THR A 167 -16.94 -2.25 16.29
CA THR A 167 -15.70 -2.99 16.10
C THR A 167 -15.50 -3.28 14.62
N PHE A 168 -14.24 -3.33 14.20
CA PHE A 168 -13.86 -3.87 12.92
C PHE A 168 -13.45 -5.33 13.07
N THR A 169 -13.98 -6.20 12.22
CA THR A 169 -13.42 -7.54 12.02
C THR A 169 -12.42 -7.48 10.89
N LEU A 170 -11.18 -7.85 11.18
CA LEU A 170 -10.07 -7.91 10.23
C LEU A 170 -9.56 -9.35 10.10
N THR A 171 -8.98 -9.66 8.95
CA THR A 171 -8.29 -10.94 8.70
C THR A 171 -6.92 -10.65 8.09
N ILE A 172 -5.91 -11.38 8.56
CA ILE A 172 -4.53 -11.28 8.10
C ILE A 172 -3.95 -12.65 7.84
N ALA A 173 -3.04 -12.73 6.86
CA ALA A 173 -2.14 -13.85 6.69
C ALA A 173 -0.73 -13.41 7.14
N ALA A 174 -0.05 -14.22 7.95
CA ALA A 174 1.26 -13.92 8.51
C ALA A 174 2.23 -15.07 8.25
N SER A 175 3.45 -14.75 7.83
CA SER A 175 4.57 -15.69 7.74
C SER A 175 5.42 -15.63 9.01
N LEU A 176 5.97 -16.78 9.38
CA LEU A 176 6.77 -16.96 10.59
C LEU A 176 8.15 -17.54 10.25
N ASP A 177 9.16 -17.21 11.05
CA ASP A 177 10.49 -17.85 11.00
C ASP A 177 10.43 -19.36 11.25
N SER A 178 9.42 -19.86 11.95
CA SER A 178 9.14 -21.30 12.07
C SER A 178 8.73 -22.00 10.75
N GLY A 179 8.68 -21.27 9.62
CA GLY A 179 8.22 -21.77 8.32
C GLY A 179 6.70 -21.84 8.16
N LYS A 180 5.94 -21.68 9.25
CA LYS A 180 4.48 -21.69 9.23
C LYS A 180 3.92 -20.41 8.59
N VAL A 181 2.91 -20.57 7.76
CA VAL A 181 2.06 -19.47 7.29
C VAL A 181 0.69 -19.60 7.94
N LYS A 182 0.29 -18.57 8.70
CA LYS A 182 -0.93 -18.58 9.51
C LYS A 182 -1.94 -17.54 9.08
N MET A 183 -3.22 -17.90 9.19
CA MET A 183 -4.33 -16.95 9.15
C MET A 183 -4.68 -16.54 10.58
N LEU A 184 -4.96 -15.26 10.78
CA LEU A 184 -5.48 -14.71 12.02
C LEU A 184 -6.68 -13.81 11.73
N ARG A 185 -7.73 -13.93 12.54
CA ARG A 185 -8.91 -13.06 12.48
C ARG A 185 -9.11 -12.42 13.85
N ALA A 186 -9.22 -11.10 13.88
CA ALA A 186 -9.39 -10.36 15.13
C ALA A 186 -10.49 -9.31 15.01
N LYS A 187 -11.06 -8.94 16.16
CA LYS A 187 -11.96 -7.80 16.28
C LYS A 187 -11.24 -6.66 17.01
N ILE A 188 -11.16 -5.50 16.38
CA ILE A 188 -10.56 -4.29 16.97
C ILE A 188 -11.63 -3.22 17.19
N PRO A 189 -11.47 -2.31 18.15
CA PRO A 189 -12.33 -1.14 18.28
C PRO A 189 -12.29 -0.28 17.00
N ALA A 190 -13.45 0.12 16.50
CA ALA A 190 -13.56 0.96 15.31
C ALA A 190 -13.39 2.46 15.64
N ILE A 191 -12.30 2.79 16.32
CA ILE A 191 -11.98 4.14 16.77
C ILE A 191 -11.50 4.98 15.58
N LYS A 192 -12.21 6.09 15.32
CA LYS A 192 -11.91 7.04 14.22
C LYS A 192 -11.63 8.47 14.73
N SER A 193 -11.99 8.76 15.98
CA SER A 193 -11.89 10.09 16.57
C SER A 193 -10.96 10.09 17.78
N SER A 194 -10.21 11.19 17.97
CA SER A 194 -9.41 11.42 19.17
C SER A 194 -10.25 11.65 20.43
N LEU A 195 -11.55 11.87 20.28
CA LEU A 195 -12.50 12.07 21.39
C LEU A 195 -13.18 10.76 21.83
N ASP A 196 -12.82 9.63 21.23
CA ASP A 196 -13.39 8.33 21.58
C ASP A 196 -12.93 7.91 22.97
N GLN A 197 -13.89 7.74 23.89
CA GLN A 197 -13.60 7.42 25.30
C GLN A 197 -12.89 6.08 25.48
N ARG A 198 -12.99 5.17 24.49
CA ARG A 198 -12.31 3.87 24.53
C ARG A 198 -10.78 4.01 24.47
N LEU A 199 -10.27 5.16 24.03
CA LEU A 199 -8.84 5.47 24.06
C LEU A 199 -8.27 5.61 25.48
N LEU A 200 -9.13 5.81 26.49
CA LEU A 200 -8.72 5.86 27.89
C LEU A 200 -8.41 4.47 28.47
N LEU A 201 -8.85 3.41 27.79
CA LEU A 201 -8.60 2.04 28.20
C LEU A 201 -7.21 1.59 27.70
N PRO A 202 -6.49 0.76 28.49
CA PRO A 202 -5.24 0.19 28.03
C PRO A 202 -5.47 -0.71 26.80
N PRO A 203 -4.51 -0.82 25.87
CA PRO A 203 -4.63 -1.69 24.71
C PRO A 203 -4.82 -3.13 25.13
N ALA A 204 -5.93 -3.74 24.70
CA ALA A 204 -6.26 -5.11 25.08
C ALA A 204 -5.50 -6.15 24.24
N LEU A 205 -5.19 -7.29 24.86
CA LEU A 205 -4.90 -8.53 24.14
C LEU A 205 -6.21 -9.02 23.50
N LEU A 206 -6.21 -9.12 22.17
CA LEU A 206 -7.39 -9.47 21.40
C LEU A 206 -7.58 -10.98 21.34
N GLN A 207 -8.84 -11.42 21.45
CA GLN A 207 -9.20 -12.79 21.10
C GLN A 207 -9.12 -12.94 19.58
N ALA A 208 -8.09 -13.65 19.13
CA ALA A 208 -7.78 -13.80 17.72
C ALA A 208 -7.49 -15.27 17.43
N PRO A 209 -8.49 -16.06 17.00
CA PRO A 209 -8.25 -17.43 16.53
C PRO A 209 -7.20 -17.41 15.41
N THR A 210 -6.35 -18.44 15.41
CA THR A 210 -5.31 -18.64 14.40
C THR A 210 -5.41 -20.02 13.78
N SER A 211 -5.15 -20.14 12.48
CA SER A 211 -5.04 -21.42 11.78
C SER A 211 -3.79 -21.45 10.93
N THR A 212 -3.11 -22.60 10.91
CA THR A 212 -2.01 -22.81 9.96
C THR A 212 -2.60 -23.16 8.59
N ILE A 213 -2.19 -22.42 7.56
CA ILE A 213 -2.61 -22.64 6.17
C ILE A 213 -1.73 -23.73 5.57
N HIS A 214 -0.42 -23.58 5.70
CA HIS A 214 0.61 -24.52 5.28
C HIS A 214 1.94 -24.18 5.97
N THR A 215 2.95 -25.02 5.75
CA THR A 215 4.27 -24.91 6.40
C THR A 215 5.37 -25.16 5.38
N HIS A 216 6.34 -24.27 5.33
CA HIS A 216 7.61 -24.44 4.62
C HIS A 216 8.59 -25.28 5.44
N THR A 217 9.63 -25.81 4.79
CA THR A 217 10.66 -26.58 5.52
C THR A 217 11.68 -25.70 6.24
N LEU A 218 11.77 -24.43 5.85
CA LEU A 218 12.62 -23.39 6.46
C LEU A 218 11.78 -22.11 6.68
N GLU A 219 12.42 -21.06 7.20
CA GLU A 219 11.85 -19.74 7.52
C GLU A 219 10.99 -19.20 6.37
N ALA A 220 9.71 -18.89 6.67
CA ALA A 220 8.82 -18.26 5.71
C ALA A 220 8.99 -16.75 5.78
N TRP A 221 9.26 -16.10 4.63
CA TRP A 221 9.62 -14.68 4.58
C TRP A 221 8.56 -13.78 3.99
N CYS A 222 7.74 -14.31 3.09
CA CYS A 222 6.75 -13.50 2.41
C CYS A 222 5.45 -14.25 2.11
N ALA A 223 4.37 -13.48 2.05
CA ALA A 223 3.07 -13.98 1.61
C ALA A 223 2.32 -12.90 0.82
N ALA A 224 1.67 -13.30 -0.27
CA ALA A 224 0.91 -12.41 -1.13
C ALA A 224 -0.46 -13.02 -1.47
N LEU A 225 -1.49 -12.18 -1.39
CA LEU A 225 -2.85 -12.57 -1.71
C LEU A 225 -3.14 -12.31 -3.18
N VAL A 226 -3.67 -13.31 -3.87
CA VAL A 226 -4.18 -13.20 -5.24
C VAL A 226 -5.70 -13.35 -5.19
N ALA A 227 -6.40 -12.34 -5.71
CA ALA A 227 -7.84 -12.40 -5.91
C ALA A 227 -8.13 -13.31 -7.11
N VAL A 228 -9.04 -14.26 -6.93
CA VAL A 228 -9.47 -15.14 -8.03
C VAL A 228 -10.64 -14.49 -8.78
N PRO A 229 -10.52 -14.22 -10.09
CA PRO A 229 -11.63 -13.71 -10.89
C PRO A 229 -12.86 -14.63 -10.77
N ASN A 230 -14.06 -14.05 -10.71
CA ASN A 230 -15.36 -14.74 -10.61
C ASN A 230 -15.67 -15.46 -9.29
N PHE A 231 -14.72 -15.60 -8.37
CA PHE A 231 -14.93 -16.22 -7.06
C PHE A 231 -14.54 -15.27 -5.93
N PRO A 232 -15.40 -14.30 -5.56
CA PRO A 232 -15.04 -13.22 -4.63
C PRO A 232 -14.67 -13.69 -3.22
N ASN A 233 -15.17 -14.85 -2.80
CA ASN A 233 -14.90 -15.44 -1.49
C ASN A 233 -13.70 -16.39 -1.50
N MET A 234 -13.16 -16.73 -2.67
CA MET A 234 -12.04 -17.65 -2.82
C MET A 234 -10.76 -16.84 -3.05
N HIS A 235 -9.75 -17.16 -2.25
CA HIS A 235 -8.47 -16.49 -2.31
C HIS A 235 -7.35 -17.52 -2.52
N VAL A 236 -6.34 -17.12 -3.29
CA VAL A 236 -5.08 -17.86 -3.40
C VAL A 236 -4.04 -17.09 -2.58
N LEU A 237 -3.44 -17.76 -1.61
CA LEU A 237 -2.26 -17.24 -0.91
C LEU A 237 -1.01 -17.87 -1.51
N LEU A 238 -0.11 -17.03 -2.01
CA LEU A 238 1.24 -17.42 -2.37
C LEU A 238 2.17 -17.12 -1.20
N SER A 239 3.15 -17.98 -0.94
CA SER A 239 4.21 -17.70 0.03
C SER A 239 5.57 -18.19 -0.45
N GLY A 240 6.61 -17.53 0.05
CA GLY A 240 8.01 -17.84 -0.22
C GLY A 240 8.81 -17.96 1.07
N ALA A 241 9.84 -18.80 1.04
CA ALA A 241 10.65 -19.16 2.20
C ALA A 241 12.13 -19.43 1.83
N ASP A 242 12.97 -19.64 2.84
CA ASP A 242 14.40 -19.96 2.70
C ASP A 242 14.69 -21.31 2.06
N ASP A 243 13.69 -22.18 2.01
CA ASP A 243 13.78 -23.47 1.30
C ASP A 243 13.75 -23.33 -0.23
N SER A 244 13.78 -22.09 -0.73
CA SER A 244 13.73 -21.71 -2.14
C SER A 244 12.43 -22.16 -2.83
N THR A 245 11.37 -22.42 -2.05
CA THR A 245 10.08 -22.87 -2.58
C THR A 245 9.02 -21.78 -2.60
N LEU A 246 8.11 -21.91 -3.56
CA LEU A 246 6.86 -21.18 -3.65
C LEU A 246 5.70 -22.14 -3.38
N ILE A 247 4.85 -21.80 -2.41
CA ILE A 247 3.63 -22.55 -2.12
C ILE A 247 2.42 -21.69 -2.47
N ALA A 248 1.45 -22.28 -3.17
CA ALA A 248 0.13 -21.71 -3.38
C ALA A 248 -0.92 -22.53 -2.62
N SER A 249 -1.70 -21.82 -1.81
CA SER A 249 -2.79 -22.40 -1.03
C SER A 249 -4.10 -21.67 -1.32
N ILE A 250 -5.17 -22.42 -1.50
CA ILE A 250 -6.51 -21.89 -1.73
C ILE A 250 -7.29 -21.98 -0.43
N PHE A 251 -8.02 -20.92 -0.10
CA PHE A 251 -8.95 -20.92 1.01
C PHE A 251 -10.16 -20.04 0.70
N THR A 252 -11.27 -20.36 1.36
CA THR A 252 -12.51 -19.60 1.24
C THR A 252 -12.72 -18.78 2.51
N LEU A 253 -12.98 -17.49 2.36
CA LEU A 253 -13.35 -16.62 3.47
C LEU A 253 -14.84 -16.28 3.34
N MET A 254 -15.66 -16.67 4.33
CA MET A 254 -17.05 -16.23 4.37
C MET A 254 -17.16 -14.82 4.96
N ASP A 255 -18.00 -14.00 4.32
CA ASP A 255 -18.40 -12.69 4.81
C ASP A 255 -19.27 -12.87 6.07
N PRO A 256 -18.92 -12.27 7.21
CA PRO A 256 -19.72 -12.34 8.43
C PRO A 256 -21.17 -11.86 8.27
N ALA A 257 -21.50 -11.05 7.25
CA ALA A 257 -22.88 -10.66 6.96
C ALA A 257 -23.75 -11.83 6.46
N SER A 258 -23.14 -12.85 5.86
CA SER A 258 -23.83 -14.03 5.35
C SER A 258 -24.19 -15.06 6.43
N SER A 259 -23.60 -14.97 7.64
CA SER A 259 -23.83 -15.92 8.74
C SER A 259 -24.89 -15.46 9.75
N LEU A 260 -25.65 -14.40 9.48
CA LEU A 260 -26.69 -13.89 10.40
C LEU A 260 -27.93 -14.78 10.53
N SER A 261 -28.00 -15.94 9.84
CA SER A 261 -29.15 -16.86 9.92
C SER A 261 -29.04 -17.97 10.97
N SER A 262 -27.93 -18.12 11.71
CA SER A 262 -27.85 -19.12 12.78
C SER A 262 -27.57 -18.49 14.15
N SER A 263 -28.55 -18.69 15.04
CA SER A 263 -28.60 -18.20 16.40
C SER A 263 -27.59 -18.90 17.33
N LYS A 264 -27.18 -18.17 18.39
CA LYS A 264 -26.42 -18.56 19.60
C LYS A 264 -24.91 -18.64 19.44
N MET A 265 -24.22 -17.76 20.17
CA MET A 265 -22.77 -17.74 20.49
C MET A 265 -21.93 -18.82 19.80
N ALA A 266 -21.76 -18.69 18.48
CA ALA A 266 -20.85 -19.54 17.75
C ALA A 266 -19.44 -19.05 18.06
N LYS A 267 -18.61 -19.98 18.54
CA LYS A 267 -17.15 -19.86 18.56
C LYS A 267 -16.74 -19.25 17.22
N VAL A 268 -15.96 -18.16 17.24
CA VAL A 268 -15.45 -17.54 16.01
C VAL A 268 -14.41 -18.48 15.43
N ASP A 269 -14.85 -19.59 14.85
CA ASP A 269 -13.95 -20.46 14.10
C ASP A 269 -13.62 -19.71 12.79
N LEU A 270 -12.33 -19.67 12.46
CA LEU A 270 -11.82 -19.03 11.24
C LEU A 270 -12.48 -19.59 9.98
N TYR A 271 -12.84 -20.87 10.05
CA TYR A 271 -13.59 -21.64 9.08
C TYR A 271 -14.86 -22.12 9.79
N CYS A 272 -16.03 -21.80 9.24
CA CYS A 272 -17.26 -22.49 9.66
C CYS A 272 -17.08 -24.00 9.39
N SER A 273 -17.79 -24.87 10.11
CA SER A 273 -17.85 -26.31 9.79
C SER A 273 -18.19 -26.58 8.31
N ASP A 274 -18.85 -25.60 7.68
CA ASP A 274 -19.33 -25.67 6.30
C ASP A 274 -18.32 -25.11 5.28
N THR A 275 -17.20 -24.51 5.72
CA THR A 275 -16.14 -24.02 4.83
C THR A 275 -14.98 -25.02 4.77
N PRO A 276 -14.52 -25.40 3.56
CA PRO A 276 -13.42 -26.34 3.43
C PRO A 276 -12.14 -25.76 4.03
N PRO A 277 -11.28 -26.59 4.65
CA PRO A 277 -9.99 -26.13 5.16
C PRO A 277 -9.10 -25.63 4.02
N PRO A 278 -8.11 -24.77 4.32
CA PRO A 278 -7.13 -24.36 3.33
C PRO A 278 -6.47 -25.58 2.68
N THR A 279 -6.31 -25.52 1.36
CA THR A 279 -5.75 -26.62 0.57
C THR A 279 -4.55 -26.12 -0.22
N VAL A 280 -3.39 -26.77 -0.04
CA VAL A 280 -2.20 -26.53 -0.87
C VAL A 280 -2.49 -27.04 -2.28
N CYS A 281 -2.52 -26.14 -3.27
CA CYS A 281 -2.79 -26.50 -4.67
C CYS A 281 -1.52 -26.59 -5.51
N PHE A 282 -0.44 -25.96 -5.07
CA PHE A 282 0.84 -25.97 -5.76
C PHE A 282 2.00 -25.79 -4.78
N THR A 283 3.04 -26.57 -5.00
CA THR A 283 4.38 -26.32 -4.49
C THR A 283 5.29 -26.39 -5.69
N ASP A 284 6.13 -25.38 -5.87
CA ASP A 284 7.07 -25.36 -6.98
C ASP A 284 8.17 -26.43 -6.83
N ARG A 285 9.02 -26.54 -7.84
CA ARG A 285 10.18 -27.44 -7.82
C ARG A 285 11.48 -26.66 -7.65
N ARG A 286 11.50 -25.70 -6.70
CA ARG A 286 12.61 -24.77 -6.48
C ARG A 286 13.00 -24.04 -7.77
N CYS A 287 12.08 -23.22 -8.28
CA CYS A 287 12.35 -22.39 -9.45
C CYS A 287 13.27 -21.20 -9.16
N HIS A 288 13.68 -21.04 -7.89
CA HIS A 288 14.68 -20.09 -7.40
C HIS A 288 15.92 -20.85 -6.89
N GLU A 289 17.07 -20.20 -6.93
CA GLU A 289 18.35 -20.79 -6.48
C GLU A 289 18.67 -20.48 -5.01
N ALA A 290 17.88 -19.59 -4.38
CA ALA A 290 17.93 -19.27 -2.96
C ALA A 290 16.53 -18.88 -2.44
N GLY A 291 16.45 -18.56 -1.15
CA GLY A 291 15.19 -18.23 -0.46
C GLY A 291 14.36 -17.15 -1.16
N VAL A 292 13.04 -17.37 -1.22
CA VAL A 292 12.09 -16.46 -1.87
C VAL A 292 11.59 -15.44 -0.86
N THR A 293 11.97 -14.18 -1.07
CA THR A 293 11.80 -13.09 -0.09
C THR A 293 10.72 -12.09 -0.48
N ALA A 294 10.28 -12.07 -1.75
CA ALA A 294 9.21 -11.17 -2.19
C ALA A 294 8.32 -11.80 -3.25
N ILE A 295 7.01 -11.54 -3.14
CA ILE A 295 6.00 -11.93 -4.13
C ILE A 295 5.06 -10.73 -4.33
N LEU A 296 4.83 -10.35 -5.59
CA LEU A 296 3.94 -9.27 -5.98
C LEU A 296 3.04 -9.70 -7.14
N PRO A 297 1.76 -10.02 -6.86
CA PRO A 297 0.76 -10.20 -7.90
C PRO A 297 0.49 -8.88 -8.63
N LEU A 298 0.52 -8.90 -9.96
CA LEU A 298 0.24 -7.75 -10.81
C LEU A 298 -1.22 -7.79 -11.31
N PRO A 299 -1.88 -6.63 -11.48
CA PRO A 299 -3.20 -6.58 -12.10
C PRO A 299 -3.21 -7.24 -13.47
N SER A 300 -4.15 -8.16 -13.71
CA SER A 300 -4.28 -8.82 -15.02
C SER A 300 -4.60 -7.81 -16.13
N PRO A 301 -4.11 -8.04 -17.36
CA PRO A 301 -4.51 -7.24 -18.51
C PRO A 301 -6.03 -7.27 -18.71
N PRO A 302 -6.66 -6.18 -19.17
CA PRO A 302 -8.08 -6.18 -19.46
C PRO A 302 -8.41 -7.19 -20.58
N PRO A 303 -9.58 -7.83 -20.54
CA PRO A 303 -10.00 -8.74 -21.61
C PRO A 303 -10.16 -7.99 -22.94
N PRO A 304 -10.10 -8.70 -24.09
CA PRO A 304 -10.29 -8.07 -25.39
C PRO A 304 -11.69 -7.46 -25.48
N SER A 305 -11.81 -6.27 -26.07
CA SER A 305 -13.08 -5.53 -26.14
C SER A 305 -14.20 -6.37 -26.79
N LYS A 306 -15.42 -6.24 -26.26
CA LYS A 306 -16.68 -6.84 -26.73
C LYS A 306 -16.99 -6.43 -28.18
N GLY A 307 -16.37 -7.11 -29.14
CA GLY A 307 -16.63 -6.99 -30.58
C GLY A 307 -16.33 -8.27 -31.36
N SER A 308 -15.68 -9.25 -30.71
CA SER A 308 -15.53 -10.61 -31.23
C SER A 308 -16.70 -11.46 -30.73
N SER A 309 -17.47 -12.05 -31.65
CA SER A 309 -18.56 -12.99 -31.40
C SER A 309 -18.11 -14.36 -30.86
N SER A 310 -16.93 -14.43 -30.24
CA SER A 310 -16.41 -15.64 -29.61
C SER A 310 -17.08 -15.88 -28.25
N PRO A 311 -17.55 -17.10 -27.97
CA PRO A 311 -18.15 -17.44 -26.68
C PRO A 311 -17.06 -17.42 -25.59
N VAL A 312 -17.28 -16.60 -24.56
CA VAL A 312 -16.50 -16.49 -23.31
C VAL A 312 -15.00 -16.21 -23.49
N PRO A 313 -14.49 -14.99 -23.18
CA PRO A 313 -13.05 -14.76 -23.13
C PRO A 313 -12.44 -15.69 -22.07
N ALA A 314 -11.49 -16.53 -22.47
CA ALA A 314 -10.73 -17.38 -21.55
C ALA A 314 -10.17 -16.53 -20.41
N PRO A 315 -10.23 -17.00 -19.15
CA PRO A 315 -9.80 -16.21 -18.00
C PRO A 315 -8.34 -15.79 -18.19
N VAL A 316 -8.08 -14.49 -18.05
CA VAL A 316 -6.75 -13.91 -18.28
C VAL A 316 -5.80 -14.39 -17.19
N PRO A 317 -4.63 -14.94 -17.54
CA PRO A 317 -3.66 -15.32 -16.54
C PRO A 317 -3.18 -14.13 -15.69
N ILE A 318 -2.73 -14.43 -14.48
CA ILE A 318 -2.33 -13.40 -13.50
C ILE A 318 -0.80 -13.32 -13.47
N PRO A 319 -0.18 -12.19 -13.83
CA PRO A 319 1.27 -12.04 -13.76
C PRO A 319 1.71 -11.97 -12.30
N ILE A 320 2.70 -12.76 -11.92
CA ILE A 320 3.26 -12.79 -10.57
C ILE A 320 4.74 -12.47 -10.65
N LEU A 321 5.15 -11.38 -10.01
CA LEU A 321 6.57 -11.03 -9.88
C LEU A 321 7.11 -11.60 -8.57
N THR A 322 8.30 -12.19 -8.62
CA THR A 322 8.95 -12.79 -7.45
C THR A 322 10.39 -12.30 -7.34
N GLY A 323 10.88 -12.22 -6.11
CA GLY A 323 12.25 -11.87 -5.77
C GLY A 323 12.84 -12.88 -4.79
N SER A 324 14.14 -13.12 -4.91
CA SER A 324 14.89 -14.07 -4.08
C SER A 324 16.22 -13.48 -3.63
N TYR A 325 16.81 -14.10 -2.61
CA TYR A 325 18.21 -13.89 -2.21
C TYR A 325 19.21 -14.18 -3.32
N ASP A 326 18.83 -14.95 -4.35
CA ASP A 326 19.66 -15.24 -5.53
C ASP A 326 19.80 -14.05 -6.50
N GLU A 327 19.42 -12.85 -6.04
CA GLU A 327 19.57 -11.57 -6.74
C GLU A 327 18.73 -11.41 -8.00
N ASN A 328 17.88 -12.38 -8.32
CA ASN A 328 17.07 -12.36 -9.53
C ASN A 328 15.62 -12.02 -9.22
N ILE A 329 15.07 -11.12 -10.03
CA ILE A 329 13.63 -10.92 -10.14
C ILE A 329 13.11 -11.79 -11.28
N ARG A 330 11.96 -12.43 -11.08
CA ARG A 330 11.36 -13.36 -12.04
C ARG A 330 9.87 -13.08 -12.21
N LEU A 331 9.43 -12.98 -13.45
CA LEU A 331 8.02 -12.87 -13.81
C LEU A 331 7.48 -14.25 -14.14
N PHE A 332 6.45 -14.67 -13.43
CA PHE A 332 5.71 -15.90 -13.66
C PHE A 332 4.26 -15.60 -14.05
N CYS A 333 3.58 -16.65 -14.47
CA CYS A 333 2.17 -16.60 -14.82
C CYS A 333 1.39 -17.57 -13.94
N LEU A 334 0.38 -17.08 -13.22
CA LEU A 334 -0.53 -17.91 -12.44
C LEU A 334 -1.78 -18.21 -13.27
N SER A 335 -2.04 -19.50 -13.46
CA SER A 335 -3.24 -19.97 -14.13
C SER A 335 -4.48 -19.67 -13.27
N PRO A 336 -5.50 -18.99 -13.82
CA PRO A 336 -6.70 -18.62 -13.06
C PRO A 336 -7.62 -19.82 -12.79
N THR A 337 -7.47 -20.90 -13.56
CA THR A 337 -8.27 -22.13 -13.43
C THR A 337 -7.55 -23.19 -12.59
N SER A 338 -6.27 -23.43 -12.86
CA SER A 338 -5.52 -24.48 -12.13
C SER A 338 -4.83 -23.97 -10.87
N HIS A 339 -4.72 -22.65 -10.70
CA HIS A 339 -4.00 -21.98 -9.61
C HIS A 339 -2.53 -22.41 -9.50
N LYS A 340 -1.97 -22.94 -10.60
CA LYS A 340 -0.56 -23.32 -10.71
C LYS A 340 0.23 -22.20 -11.35
N LEU A 341 1.45 -22.01 -10.85
CA LEU A 341 2.42 -21.11 -11.45
C LEU A 341 3.05 -21.76 -12.69
N SER A 342 3.45 -20.96 -13.67
CA SER A 342 4.23 -21.43 -14.81
C SER A 342 5.53 -22.09 -14.35
N ARG A 343 5.92 -23.20 -15.02
CA ARG A 343 7.13 -23.95 -14.64
C ARG A 343 8.42 -23.17 -14.83
N GLN A 344 8.44 -22.29 -15.81
CA GLN A 344 9.56 -21.41 -16.14
C GLN A 344 9.08 -19.96 -16.01
N PRO A 345 9.98 -19.03 -15.61
CA PRO A 345 9.67 -17.62 -15.65
C PRO A 345 9.54 -17.15 -17.11
N LEU A 346 8.60 -16.23 -17.34
CA LEU A 346 8.40 -15.55 -18.63
C LEU A 346 9.53 -14.56 -18.91
N ALA A 347 10.07 -13.95 -17.86
CA ALA A 347 11.22 -13.06 -17.91
C ALA A 347 11.97 -13.09 -16.59
N SER A 348 13.28 -12.83 -16.63
CA SER A 348 14.10 -12.70 -15.44
C SER A 348 15.16 -11.62 -15.65
N LEU A 349 15.53 -10.95 -14.56
CA LEU A 349 16.57 -9.91 -14.55
C LEU A 349 17.37 -9.99 -13.25
N ALA A 350 18.69 -9.97 -13.35
CA ALA A 350 19.59 -9.87 -12.20
C ALA A 350 19.65 -8.43 -11.69
N LEU A 351 19.42 -8.23 -10.39
CA LEU A 351 19.46 -6.93 -9.72
C LEU A 351 20.74 -6.72 -8.91
N CYS A 352 21.69 -7.65 -8.98
CA CYS A 352 23.01 -7.61 -8.32
C CYS A 352 22.92 -7.43 -6.79
N GLY A 353 21.84 -7.93 -6.18
CA GLY A 353 21.61 -7.95 -4.75
C GLY A 353 20.25 -8.58 -4.44
N GLY A 354 20.14 -9.27 -3.29
CA GLY A 354 18.94 -10.01 -2.89
C GLY A 354 17.67 -9.15 -2.92
N VAL A 355 16.61 -9.67 -3.54
CA VAL A 355 15.37 -8.92 -3.81
C VAL A 355 14.41 -9.04 -2.63
N TRP A 356 14.40 -8.06 -1.74
CA TRP A 356 13.76 -8.18 -0.43
C TRP A 356 12.29 -7.77 -0.38
N ARG A 357 11.89 -6.68 -1.04
CA ARG A 357 10.50 -6.22 -1.10
C ARG A 357 10.15 -5.65 -2.47
N LEU A 358 8.89 -5.83 -2.86
CA LEU A 358 8.34 -5.39 -4.14
C LEU A 358 7.08 -4.57 -3.90
N GLN A 359 6.94 -3.44 -4.60
CA GLN A 359 5.74 -2.62 -4.54
C GLN A 359 5.36 -2.09 -5.93
N LEU A 360 4.09 -2.24 -6.30
CA LEU A 360 3.54 -1.67 -7.54
C LEU A 360 3.36 -0.15 -7.36
N MET A 361 4.18 0.63 -8.08
CA MET A 361 4.11 2.08 -8.09
C MET A 361 2.98 2.60 -8.98
N ASP A 362 2.86 2.00 -10.16
CA ASP A 362 1.90 2.41 -11.15
C ASP A 362 1.60 1.32 -12.17
N HIS A 363 0.47 1.46 -12.84
CA HIS A 363 0.02 0.57 -13.90
C HIS A 363 -0.75 1.38 -14.95
N TYR A 364 -0.35 1.24 -16.21
CA TYR A 364 -1.05 1.85 -17.33
C TYR A 364 -0.91 1.02 -18.60
N ALA A 365 -1.83 1.22 -19.54
CA ALA A 365 -1.84 0.53 -20.82
C ALA A 365 -1.57 1.52 -21.97
N VAL A 366 -0.82 1.05 -22.98
CA VAL A 366 -0.57 1.77 -24.23
C VAL A 366 -1.04 0.91 -25.39
N VAL A 367 -1.71 1.53 -26.37
CA VAL A 367 -2.12 0.84 -27.60
C VAL A 367 -0.98 0.94 -28.60
N VAL A 368 -0.51 -0.21 -29.07
CA VAL A 368 0.56 -0.33 -30.06
C VAL A 368 -0.05 -0.85 -31.35
N ALA A 369 0.06 -0.08 -32.44
CA ALA A 369 -0.37 -0.54 -33.76
C ALA A 369 0.71 -1.46 -34.35
N ALA A 370 0.34 -2.68 -34.74
CA ALA A 370 1.24 -3.53 -35.51
C ALA A 370 1.29 -3.04 -36.96
N PRO A 371 2.46 -2.73 -37.54
CA PRO A 371 2.59 -2.47 -38.96
C PRO A 371 2.44 -3.81 -39.72
N GLN A 372 1.26 -4.04 -40.28
CA GLN A 372 1.00 -5.11 -41.24
C GLN A 372 0.56 -4.44 -42.55
N PRO A 373 1.32 -4.56 -43.66
CA PRO A 373 1.02 -3.86 -44.90
C PRO A 373 -0.32 -4.20 -45.56
N ASP A 374 -0.95 -5.34 -45.24
CA ASP A 374 -2.13 -5.84 -45.99
C ASP A 374 -3.23 -6.52 -45.15
N ALA A 375 -3.23 -6.36 -43.83
CA ALA A 375 -4.28 -6.92 -42.95
C ALA A 375 -4.84 -5.86 -41.99
N LYS A 376 -6.13 -5.99 -41.62
CA LYS A 376 -6.77 -5.17 -40.57
C LYS A 376 -5.81 -5.06 -39.38
N ALA A 377 -5.39 -3.83 -39.06
CA ALA A 377 -4.43 -3.56 -38.00
C ALA A 377 -4.86 -4.25 -36.69
N LEU A 378 -4.13 -5.28 -36.27
CA LEU A 378 -4.31 -5.91 -34.97
C LEU A 378 -3.85 -4.91 -33.92
N LEU A 379 -4.79 -4.40 -33.13
CA LEU A 379 -4.50 -3.56 -31.97
C LEU A 379 -3.82 -4.43 -30.91
N ARG A 380 -2.54 -4.17 -30.63
CA ARG A 380 -1.83 -4.79 -29.50
C ARG A 380 -1.94 -3.88 -28.29
N TYR A 381 -2.22 -4.46 -27.13
CA TYR A 381 -2.23 -3.73 -25.87
C TYR A 381 -0.95 -4.06 -25.10
N GLN A 382 -0.21 -3.02 -24.75
CA GLN A 382 0.99 -3.13 -23.95
C GLN A 382 0.71 -2.60 -22.55
N GLN A 383 0.77 -3.48 -21.56
CA GLN A 383 0.67 -3.13 -20.15
C GLN A 383 2.05 -2.75 -19.63
N HIS A 384 2.11 -1.65 -18.89
CA HIS A 384 3.31 -1.16 -18.22
C HIS A 384 3.06 -1.16 -16.71
N TYR A 385 3.91 -1.86 -15.96
CA TYR A 385 3.89 -1.89 -14.51
C TYR A 385 5.19 -1.28 -13.99
N ILE A 386 5.09 -0.22 -13.18
CA ILE A 386 6.25 0.41 -12.54
C ILE A 386 6.40 -0.21 -11.16
N ILE A 387 7.55 -0.82 -10.89
CA ILE A 387 7.80 -1.58 -9.67
C ILE A 387 8.93 -0.92 -8.89
N LEU A 388 8.69 -0.62 -7.62
CA LEU A 388 9.73 -0.27 -6.66
C LEU A 388 10.27 -1.54 -6.03
N VAL A 389 11.59 -1.67 -5.99
CA VAL A 389 12.28 -2.84 -5.48
C VAL A 389 13.26 -2.44 -4.40
N SER A 390 13.15 -3.05 -3.23
CA SER A 390 14.18 -3.00 -2.18
C SER A 390 15.18 -4.13 -2.44
N CYS A 391 16.39 -3.81 -2.86
CA CYS A 391 17.45 -4.79 -3.05
C CYS A 391 18.45 -4.63 -1.90
N MET A 392 18.74 -5.71 -1.18
CA MET A 392 19.53 -5.68 0.06
C MET A 392 20.81 -4.83 -0.07
N HIS A 393 21.87 -5.35 -0.68
CA HIS A 393 23.15 -4.64 -0.80
C HIS A 393 23.23 -3.76 -2.05
N ALA A 394 22.23 -3.82 -2.92
CA ALA A 394 22.20 -3.13 -4.21
C ALA A 394 21.37 -1.83 -4.20
N GLY A 395 20.80 -1.47 -3.05
CA GLY A 395 19.97 -0.28 -2.91
C GLY A 395 18.56 -0.42 -3.47
N ALA A 396 17.84 0.70 -3.51
CA ALA A 396 16.51 0.73 -4.10
C ALA A 396 16.58 0.84 -5.64
N ARG A 397 15.65 0.19 -6.34
CA ARG A 397 15.55 0.23 -7.81
C ARG A 397 14.12 0.48 -8.27
N ILE A 398 13.95 1.11 -9.43
CA ILE A 398 12.68 1.15 -10.15
C ILE A 398 12.82 0.30 -11.40
N LEU A 399 11.88 -0.61 -11.60
CA LEU A 399 11.77 -1.45 -12.78
C LEU A 399 10.49 -1.13 -13.53
N ARG A 400 10.50 -1.37 -14.83
CA ARG A 400 9.32 -1.42 -15.67
C ARG A 400 9.14 -2.83 -16.17
N VAL A 401 8.03 -3.46 -15.80
CA VAL A 401 7.60 -4.72 -16.40
C VAL A 401 6.64 -4.37 -17.53
N VAL A 402 6.97 -4.84 -18.74
CA VAL A 402 6.16 -4.63 -19.93
C VAL A 402 5.55 -5.97 -20.32
N ILE A 403 4.23 -6.04 -20.46
CA ILE A 403 3.52 -7.23 -20.94
C ILE A 403 2.68 -6.84 -22.15
N THR A 404 3.01 -7.40 -23.31
CA THR A 404 2.23 -7.24 -24.53
C THR A 404 1.38 -8.49 -24.72
N THR A 405 0.06 -8.31 -24.75
CA THR A 405 -0.88 -9.40 -25.01
C THR A 405 -1.40 -9.31 -26.45
N TYR A 406 -1.47 -10.46 -27.11
CA TYR A 406 -2.10 -10.59 -28.43
C TYR A 406 -2.82 -11.93 -28.57
N HIS A 407 -3.79 -11.95 -29.48
CA HIS A 407 -4.55 -13.14 -29.85
C HIS A 407 -4.22 -13.42 -31.31
N ASP A 408 -3.75 -14.63 -31.62
CA ASP A 408 -3.62 -15.05 -33.02
C ASP A 408 -5.02 -15.40 -33.56
N ASN A 409 -5.25 -15.17 -34.85
CA ASN A 409 -6.54 -15.47 -35.48
C ASN A 409 -6.79 -16.99 -35.65
N ASP A 410 -5.85 -17.85 -35.25
CA ASP A 410 -5.82 -19.27 -35.61
C ASP A 410 -6.70 -20.19 -34.73
N GLY A 411 -7.70 -19.64 -34.02
CA GLY A 411 -8.75 -20.43 -33.37
C GLY A 411 -8.35 -21.21 -32.11
N GLU A 412 -7.06 -21.37 -31.83
CA GLU A 412 -6.56 -21.84 -30.54
C GLU A 412 -6.47 -20.65 -29.58
N GLY A 413 -7.51 -20.42 -28.78
CA GLY A 413 -7.65 -19.29 -27.86
C GLY A 413 -6.67 -19.22 -26.68
N GLU A 414 -5.40 -19.58 -26.87
CA GLU A 414 -4.34 -19.44 -25.87
C GLU A 414 -3.76 -18.01 -25.89
N TRP A 415 -3.63 -17.43 -24.70
CA TRP A 415 -3.03 -16.12 -24.49
C TRP A 415 -1.52 -16.16 -24.76
N LYS A 416 -1.04 -15.43 -25.78
CA LYS A 416 0.40 -15.23 -26.01
C LYS A 416 0.88 -13.91 -25.40
N TRP A 417 1.95 -14.00 -24.62
CA TRP A 417 2.53 -12.89 -23.87
C TRP A 417 3.97 -12.68 -24.33
N GLU A 418 4.28 -11.46 -24.76
CA GLU A 418 5.66 -10.99 -24.86
C GLU A 418 5.93 -10.13 -23.61
N SER A 419 6.92 -10.52 -22.81
CA SER A 419 7.24 -9.81 -21.58
C SER A 419 8.70 -9.39 -21.50
N ASP A 420 8.95 -8.22 -20.94
CA ASP A 420 10.27 -7.67 -20.69
C ASP A 420 10.33 -6.99 -19.31
N ILE A 421 11.51 -7.01 -18.68
CA ILE A 421 11.78 -6.35 -17.40
C ILE A 421 12.94 -5.38 -17.60
N GLN A 422 12.65 -4.08 -17.50
CA GLN A 422 13.60 -3.01 -17.77
C GLN A 422 13.97 -2.28 -16.49
N MET A 423 15.24 -1.88 -16.36
CA MET A 423 15.71 -1.08 -15.24
C MET A 423 15.56 0.42 -15.55
N GLU A 424 14.72 1.11 -14.80
CA GLU A 424 14.37 2.53 -15.03
C GLU A 424 15.18 3.49 -14.15
N ALA A 425 15.46 3.10 -12.91
CA ALA A 425 16.25 3.89 -11.97
C ALA A 425 16.99 3.01 -10.97
N VAL A 426 18.17 3.49 -10.56
CA VAL A 426 19.00 2.90 -9.49
C VAL A 426 19.33 3.97 -8.48
N PHE A 427 18.95 3.75 -7.23
CA PHE A 427 19.21 4.68 -6.14
C PHE A 427 20.46 4.22 -5.37
N GLY A 428 21.65 4.54 -5.87
CA GLY A 428 22.91 4.10 -5.23
C GLY A 428 23.39 5.01 -4.08
N ARG A 429 23.05 6.31 -4.09
CA ARG A 429 23.64 7.27 -3.14
C ARG A 429 22.99 7.16 -1.76
N GLY A 430 23.79 6.91 -0.72
CA GLY A 430 23.29 6.77 0.64
C GLY A 430 22.65 5.42 0.94
N HIS A 431 22.85 4.42 0.06
CA HIS A 431 22.58 3.00 0.32
C HIS A 431 23.90 2.24 0.41
N ASP A 432 24.79 2.68 1.31
CA ASP A 432 26.05 1.98 1.58
C ASP A 432 25.84 0.74 2.48
N THR A 433 24.58 0.43 2.81
CA THR A 433 24.17 -0.63 3.73
C THR A 433 22.93 -1.35 3.21
N ILE A 434 22.41 -2.32 3.96
CA ILE A 434 21.28 -3.14 3.55
C ILE A 434 19.98 -2.32 3.47
N VAL A 435 19.26 -2.44 2.35
CA VAL A 435 17.94 -1.82 2.14
C VAL A 435 16.83 -2.86 2.31
N TYR A 436 16.22 -2.88 3.49
CA TYR A 436 15.09 -3.75 3.82
C TYR A 436 13.72 -3.17 3.49
N ALA A 437 13.61 -1.88 3.22
CA ALA A 437 12.32 -1.33 2.84
C ALA A 437 12.42 -0.05 2.00
N CYS A 438 11.46 0.05 1.09
CA CYS A 438 11.20 1.24 0.31
C CYS A 438 9.68 1.40 0.20
N ASP A 439 9.22 2.63 0.06
CA ASP A 439 7.85 2.98 -0.25
C ASP A 439 7.84 4.26 -1.09
N PHE A 440 6.70 4.72 -1.58
CA PHE A 440 6.61 5.89 -2.43
C PHE A 440 5.30 6.66 -2.21
N VAL A 441 5.30 7.89 -2.72
CA VAL A 441 4.09 8.70 -2.87
C VAL A 441 4.05 9.29 -4.27
N VAL A 442 2.87 9.28 -4.89
CA VAL A 442 2.63 9.97 -6.16
C VAL A 442 2.54 11.47 -5.90
N VAL A 443 3.40 12.26 -6.53
CA VAL A 443 3.41 13.71 -6.38
C VAL A 443 2.26 14.31 -7.18
N ARG A 444 1.12 14.55 -6.51
CA ARG A 444 0.01 15.31 -7.09
C ARG A 444 0.17 16.77 -6.69
N ARG A 445 0.30 17.68 -7.68
CA ARG A 445 0.19 19.11 -7.38
C ARG A 445 -1.22 19.38 -6.81
N PRO A 446 -1.35 20.12 -5.71
CA PRO A 446 -2.66 20.48 -5.20
C PRO A 446 -3.40 21.23 -6.31
N LYS A 447 -4.59 20.73 -6.68
CA LYS A 447 -5.54 21.53 -7.46
C LYS A 447 -5.85 22.74 -6.60
N THR A 448 -5.30 23.90 -6.92
CA THR A 448 -5.73 25.18 -6.34
C THR A 448 -7.20 25.33 -6.68
N LYS A 449 -8.09 24.86 -5.80
CA LYS A 449 -9.45 25.35 -5.78
C LYS A 449 -9.31 26.85 -5.56
N ARG A 450 -9.77 27.65 -6.53
CA ARG A 450 -10.06 29.06 -6.30
C ARG A 450 -10.94 29.10 -5.05
N VAL A 451 -10.38 29.60 -3.95
CA VAL A 451 -11.14 29.90 -2.74
C VAL A 451 -11.97 31.12 -3.11
N LEU A 452 -13.21 30.89 -3.53
CA LEU A 452 -14.23 31.92 -3.47
C LEU A 452 -14.55 32.06 -1.98
N GLY A 453 -14.28 33.24 -1.43
CA GLY A 453 -14.42 33.50 -0.01
C GLY A 453 -15.83 33.18 0.49
N MET A 454 -15.92 32.32 1.50
CA MET A 454 -17.09 32.26 2.37
C MET A 454 -16.65 32.75 3.74
N ALA A 455 -17.12 33.96 4.06
CA ALA A 455 -17.03 34.56 5.37
C ALA A 455 -17.79 33.70 6.39
N TYR A 456 -17.21 33.59 7.58
CA TYR A 456 -17.87 33.08 8.77
C TYR A 456 -19.02 34.01 9.18
N GLY A 457 -20.19 33.44 9.42
CA GLY A 457 -21.28 34.04 10.18
C GLY A 457 -21.96 32.94 10.98
N GLY A 458 -21.76 32.94 12.30
CA GLY A 458 -22.45 32.03 13.22
C GLY A 458 -23.87 32.51 13.53
N GLY A 459 -24.73 31.58 13.93
CA GLY A 459 -26.07 31.86 14.43
C GLY A 459 -26.79 30.56 14.82
N LEU A 460 -27.10 30.44 16.10
CA LEU A 460 -27.82 29.35 16.76
C LEU A 460 -29.34 29.39 16.46
N ASP A 461 -29.94 28.20 16.46
CA ASP A 461 -31.29 27.78 16.88
C ASP A 461 -32.53 28.67 16.61
N GLY A 462 -33.61 28.03 16.11
CA GLY A 462 -34.97 28.56 16.29
C GLY A 462 -36.03 27.99 15.36
N HIS A 463 -37.06 27.38 15.96
CA HIS A 463 -38.21 26.74 15.33
C HIS A 463 -39.24 27.71 14.71
N SER A 464 -39.91 27.20 13.67
CA SER A 464 -41.34 27.34 13.35
C SER A 464 -41.93 28.56 12.59
N MET A 465 -42.82 28.17 11.67
CA MET A 465 -44.09 28.76 11.24
C MET A 465 -44.14 29.85 10.16
N SER A 466 -45.04 29.53 9.24
CA SER A 466 -45.58 30.22 8.06
C SER A 466 -46.24 31.57 8.35
N VAL A 467 -46.27 32.46 7.35
CA VAL A 467 -47.45 32.93 6.58
C VAL A 467 -47.04 34.15 5.72
N GLN A 468 -47.74 34.27 4.59
CA GLN A 468 -47.71 35.31 3.55
C GLN A 468 -47.83 36.75 4.06
N GLU A 469 -47.33 37.72 3.29
CA GLU A 469 -48.16 38.69 2.55
C GLU A 469 -47.29 39.67 1.74
N ASP A 470 -47.95 40.33 0.80
CA ASP A 470 -47.49 40.96 -0.41
C ASP A 470 -47.17 42.47 -0.25
N GLU A 471 -46.83 43.06 -1.41
CA GLU A 471 -47.03 44.47 -1.82
C GLU A 471 -45.86 45.47 -1.74
N ASP A 472 -45.40 45.79 -2.96
CA ASP A 472 -45.38 47.11 -3.62
C ASP A 472 -44.47 48.25 -3.18
N GLY A 473 -43.90 48.93 -4.20
CA GLY A 473 -43.54 50.34 -4.10
C GLY A 473 -42.33 50.78 -4.91
N GLU A 474 -42.57 51.20 -6.16
CA GLU A 474 -41.64 51.99 -6.98
C GLU A 474 -41.25 53.32 -6.32
N GLY A 475 -40.04 53.84 -6.64
CA GLY A 475 -39.69 55.22 -6.30
C GLY A 475 -38.28 55.63 -6.71
N LYS A 476 -38.14 56.16 -7.93
CA LYS A 476 -36.96 56.90 -8.41
C LYS A 476 -36.78 58.20 -7.62
N GLU A 477 -35.56 58.53 -7.21
CA GLU A 477 -35.14 59.93 -7.21
C GLU A 477 -33.64 60.12 -7.45
N LYS A 478 -33.34 61.10 -8.32
CA LYS A 478 -32.02 61.53 -8.75
C LYS A 478 -31.45 62.53 -7.73
N GLY A 479 -30.20 62.34 -7.31
CA GLY A 479 -29.42 63.35 -6.60
C GLY A 479 -28.01 63.42 -7.18
N LYS A 480 -27.68 64.57 -7.78
CA LYS A 480 -26.41 64.89 -8.47
C LYS A 480 -25.52 65.71 -7.53
N LYS A 481 -24.23 65.34 -7.38
CA LYS A 481 -23.08 66.15 -6.91
C LYS A 481 -21.81 65.37 -7.30
N GLU A 482 -21.09 65.73 -8.37
CA GLU A 482 -19.93 66.68 -8.41
C GLU A 482 -18.98 66.44 -7.24
N GLY A 483 -17.90 65.66 -7.43
CA GLY A 483 -16.56 66.06 -7.93
C GLY A 483 -15.57 65.60 -6.82
N ALA A 484 -14.37 65.06 -7.02
CA ALA A 484 -13.39 65.13 -8.09
C ALA A 484 -12.41 63.92 -8.00
N GLU A 485 -11.49 63.86 -8.97
CA GLU A 485 -10.21 63.13 -8.99
C GLU A 485 -10.26 61.59 -9.17
N GLU A 486 -9.87 61.13 -10.37
CA GLU A 486 -8.61 60.41 -10.57
C GLU A 486 -8.36 60.12 -12.06
N GLU A 487 -7.11 60.35 -12.46
CA GLU A 487 -6.58 60.20 -13.81
C GLU A 487 -6.65 58.74 -14.32
N LYS A 488 -7.11 58.61 -15.56
CA LYS A 488 -6.98 57.40 -16.38
C LYS A 488 -5.86 57.61 -17.39
N GLU A 489 -4.90 56.70 -17.42
CA GLU A 489 -4.09 56.30 -18.59
C GLU A 489 -3.25 55.09 -18.15
N GLY A 490 -3.16 53.95 -18.83
CA GLY A 490 -3.78 53.43 -20.03
C GLY A 490 -3.75 51.90 -19.96
N ALA A 491 -4.73 51.25 -20.58
CA ALA A 491 -4.86 49.81 -20.63
C ALA A 491 -3.99 49.23 -21.76
N GLU A 492 -2.93 48.50 -21.42
CA GLU A 492 -2.35 47.52 -22.32
C GLU A 492 -2.98 46.15 -22.04
N GLU A 493 -3.86 45.73 -22.95
CA GLU A 493 -4.40 44.38 -23.01
C GLU A 493 -3.27 43.38 -23.35
N GLY A 494 -2.59 42.88 -22.33
CA GLY A 494 -1.82 41.65 -22.41
C GLY A 494 -2.76 40.46 -22.60
N LYS A 495 -2.91 39.98 -23.83
CA LYS A 495 -3.39 38.61 -24.12
C LYS A 495 -2.42 37.60 -23.49
N GLU A 496 -2.55 37.33 -22.20
CA GLU A 496 -2.02 36.10 -21.62
C GLU A 496 -2.88 34.94 -22.15
N GLY A 497 -2.35 34.29 -23.19
CA GLY A 497 -2.86 33.01 -23.65
C GLY A 497 -2.98 32.06 -22.46
N GLY A 498 -4.19 31.55 -22.23
CA GLY A 498 -4.47 30.49 -21.28
C GLY A 498 -3.66 29.25 -21.62
N LYS A 499 -2.42 29.19 -21.14
CA LYS A 499 -1.59 28.00 -21.18
C LYS A 499 -2.22 27.05 -20.17
N GLU A 500 -3.10 26.17 -20.65
CA GLU A 500 -3.58 25.03 -19.85
C GLU A 500 -2.36 24.41 -19.17
N ARG A 501 -2.31 24.52 -17.84
CA ARG A 501 -1.21 24.00 -17.05
C ARG A 501 -1.26 22.48 -17.17
N LYS A 502 -0.36 21.92 -18.00
CA LYS A 502 -0.17 20.48 -18.12
C LYS A 502 -0.09 19.83 -16.73
N GLU A 503 -0.94 18.85 -16.48
CA GLU A 503 -0.82 18.01 -15.28
C GLU A 503 0.54 17.30 -15.33
N ASP A 504 1.33 17.45 -14.26
CA ASP A 504 2.64 16.83 -14.07
C ASP A 504 2.40 15.37 -13.65
N VAL A 505 2.12 14.50 -14.62
CA VAL A 505 1.77 13.08 -14.41
C VAL A 505 3.06 12.25 -14.36
N GLY A 506 3.07 11.20 -13.53
CA GLY A 506 4.21 10.28 -13.45
C GLY A 506 5.39 10.80 -12.63
N ARG A 507 5.18 11.74 -11.70
CA ARG A 507 6.19 12.13 -10.72
C ARG A 507 5.96 11.43 -9.39
N TYR A 508 7.02 10.87 -8.81
CA TYR A 508 6.99 10.06 -7.60
C TYR A 508 8.06 10.54 -6.64
N THR A 509 7.74 10.55 -5.35
CA THR A 509 8.75 10.63 -4.30
C THR A 509 8.93 9.23 -3.72
N VAL A 510 10.13 8.68 -3.86
CA VAL A 510 10.51 7.38 -3.32
C VAL A 510 11.23 7.57 -1.99
N VAL A 511 10.85 6.77 -1.00
CA VAL A 511 11.53 6.66 0.28
C VAL A 511 12.19 5.29 0.34
N SER A 512 13.40 5.25 0.87
CA SER A 512 14.21 4.04 1.02
C SER A 512 15.01 4.12 2.30
N THR A 513 15.31 2.98 2.91
CA THR A 513 15.98 2.93 4.21
C THR A 513 17.32 2.22 4.11
N GLY A 514 18.33 2.71 4.84
CA GLY A 514 19.58 1.99 5.06
C GLY A 514 19.63 1.49 6.49
N PHE A 515 19.79 0.17 6.66
CA PHE A 515 19.68 -0.50 7.96
C PHE A 515 20.79 -0.07 8.92
N TYR A 516 22.06 -0.36 8.60
CA TYR A 516 23.18 -0.14 9.53
C TYR A 516 23.52 1.33 9.70
N ASP A 517 23.37 2.12 8.64
CA ASP A 517 23.64 3.55 8.71
C ASP A 517 22.43 4.36 9.20
N ARG A 518 21.28 3.71 9.44
CA ARG A 518 20.05 4.32 9.93
C ARG A 518 19.53 5.43 9.02
N SER A 519 19.83 5.37 7.73
CA SER A 519 19.38 6.40 6.79
C SER A 519 17.94 6.20 6.38
N ILE A 520 17.25 7.32 6.20
CA ILE A 520 15.99 7.41 5.46
C ILE A 520 16.25 8.37 4.30
N CYS A 521 16.32 7.81 3.10
CA CYS A 521 16.65 8.50 1.87
C CYS A 521 15.40 8.77 1.05
N ASN A 522 15.29 9.99 0.55
CA ASN A 522 14.18 10.49 -0.24
C ASN A 522 14.66 10.89 -1.62
N TRP A 523 13.92 10.45 -2.63
CA TRP A 523 14.26 10.63 -4.03
C TRP A 523 13.05 11.12 -4.79
N THR A 524 13.26 11.98 -5.78
CA THR A 524 12.23 12.27 -6.78
C THR A 524 12.58 11.59 -8.09
N TRP A 525 11.63 10.84 -8.64
CA TRP A 525 11.74 10.21 -9.94
C TRP A 525 10.54 10.59 -10.81
N LYS A 526 10.77 10.70 -12.12
CA LYS A 526 9.74 11.02 -13.10
C LYS A 526 9.74 9.98 -14.23
N ASP A 527 8.56 9.40 -14.48
CA ASP A 527 8.31 8.52 -15.61
C ASP A 527 8.07 9.33 -16.89
N GLU A 528 9.13 9.49 -17.69
CA GLU A 528 9.03 10.17 -18.98
C GLU A 528 8.10 9.46 -19.96
N MET A 529 8.09 8.12 -19.97
CA MET A 529 7.28 7.35 -20.90
C MET A 529 5.80 7.54 -20.61
N ARG A 530 5.42 7.53 -19.33
CA ARG A 530 4.05 7.82 -18.93
C ARG A 530 3.62 9.25 -19.27
N GLN A 531 4.50 10.24 -19.05
CA GLN A 531 4.19 11.63 -19.44
C GLN A 531 3.96 11.72 -20.97
N ARG A 532 4.81 11.08 -21.78
CA ARG A 532 4.63 11.04 -23.25
C ARG A 532 3.33 10.35 -23.66
N ALA A 533 2.96 9.25 -23.00
CA ALA A 533 1.71 8.55 -23.28
C ALA A 533 0.47 9.44 -23.03
N VAL A 534 0.48 10.22 -21.94
CA VAL A 534 -0.58 11.21 -21.64
C VAL A 534 -0.59 12.37 -22.63
N ASP A 535 0.59 12.91 -22.97
CA ASP A 535 0.73 14.01 -23.92
C ASP A 535 0.26 13.62 -25.34
N CYS A 536 0.53 12.39 -25.79
CA CYS A 536 0.02 11.89 -27.07
C CYS A 536 -1.50 11.63 -27.05
N GLY A 537 -2.05 11.16 -25.92
CA GLY A 537 -3.49 10.94 -25.76
C GLY A 537 -4.31 12.23 -25.76
N SER A 538 -3.76 13.32 -25.21
CA SER A 538 -4.42 14.64 -25.18
C SER A 538 -4.44 15.35 -26.53
N ARG A 539 -3.44 15.12 -27.40
CA ARG A 539 -3.38 15.70 -28.77
C ARG A 539 -4.35 15.05 -29.77
N ARG A 540 -4.96 13.91 -29.43
CA ARG A 540 -5.94 13.20 -30.29
C ARG A 540 -7.40 13.49 -29.93
N ARG A 541 -7.67 14.42 -29.01
CA ARG A 541 -9.03 14.84 -28.64
C ARG A 541 -9.38 16.20 -29.23
#